data_AF-A0A820PY24-F1
#
_entry.id   AF-A0A820PY24-F1
#
_cell.length_a   1.000
_cell.length_b   1.000
_cell.length_c   1.000
_cell.angle_alpha   90.00
_cell.angle_beta   90.00
_cell.angle_gamma   90.00
#
_symmetry.space_group_name_H-M   'P 1'
#
loop_
_entity.id
_entity.type
_entity.pdbx_description
1 polymer ?
#
loop_
_entity_poly.entity_id
_entity_poly.type
_entity_poly.pdbx_seq_one_letter_code
_entity_poly.pdbx_strand_id
1 'polypeptide(L)' 'MTFFDREENSTGALCTRLATETSAVQCATGVRFGLIFQHLFAMVAGILLGFACSWQLTLLMIVFLPLMLFG' A
#
# COMPACT_ATOMS: atom_id res chain seq x y z
N MET A 1 -7.41 36.27 26.76
CA MET A 1 -7.91 35.03 27.41
C MET A 1 -9.26 34.57 26.86
N THR A 2 -9.89 35.30 25.95
CA THR A 2 -11.21 34.99 25.37
C THR A 2 -11.22 33.91 24.26
N PHE A 3 -10.06 33.32 23.94
CA PHE A 3 -9.97 32.26 22.92
C PHE A 3 -10.50 30.91 23.44
N PHE A 4 -10.31 30.62 24.72
CA PHE A 4 -10.71 29.36 25.40
C PHE A 4 -12.14 29.40 26.00
N ASP A 5 -12.78 30.58 26.03
CA ASP A 5 -14.15 30.78 26.56
C ASP A 5 -15.25 30.56 25.51
N ARG A 6 -14.89 30.44 24.23
CA ARG A 6 -15.84 30.02 23.18
C ARG A 6 -16.08 28.53 23.32
N GLU A 7 -17.34 28.12 23.42
CA GLU A 7 -17.79 26.72 23.51
C GLU A 7 -17.21 25.84 22.38
N GLU A 8 -16.93 26.46 21.22
CA GLU A 8 -16.28 25.87 20.05
C GLU A 8 -14.76 25.60 20.21
N ASN A 9 -14.09 26.32 21.11
CA ASN A 9 -12.64 26.25 21.39
C ASN A 9 -12.34 25.68 22.79
N SER A 10 -13.33 25.08 23.46
CA SER A 10 -13.08 24.33 24.68
C SER A 10 -12.02 23.26 24.41
N THR A 11 -11.04 23.13 25.30
CA THR A 11 -9.85 22.28 25.13
C THR A 11 -10.20 20.84 24.73
N GLY A 12 -11.37 20.34 25.15
CA GLY A 12 -11.89 19.02 24.75
C GLY A 12 -12.41 18.95 23.31
N ALA A 13 -13.04 20.00 22.78
CA ALA A 13 -13.52 20.07 21.40
C ALA A 13 -12.34 20.19 20.41
N LEU A 14 -11.32 20.97 20.76
CA LEU A 14 -10.07 21.04 20.00
C LEU A 14 -9.33 19.70 20.06
N CYS A 15 -9.20 19.08 21.23
CA CYS A 15 -8.57 17.76 21.35
C CYS A 15 -9.31 16.70 20.53
N THR A 16 -10.64 16.73 20.52
CA THR A 16 -11.47 15.81 19.72
C THR A 16 -11.28 16.06 18.23
N ARG A 17 -11.32 17.32 17.77
CA ARG A 17 -11.03 17.70 16.38
C ARG A 17 -9.62 17.24 15.97
N LEU A 18 -8.60 17.55 16.78
CA LEU A 18 -7.23 17.10 16.52
C LEU A 18 -7.12 15.58 16.47
N ALA A 19 -7.77 14.85 17.38
CA ALA A 19 -7.79 13.38 17.39
C ALA A 19 -8.51 12.79 16.17
N THR A 20 -9.62 13.41 15.73
CA THR A 20 -10.35 13.00 14.52
C THR A 20 -9.53 13.27 13.25
N GLU A 21 -8.90 14.44 13.14
CA GLU A 21 -8.05 14.79 12.00
C GLU A 21 -6.78 13.91 11.98
N THR A 22 -6.14 13.67 13.12
CA THR A 22 -4.97 12.78 13.20
C THR A 22 -5.31 11.32 12.92
N SER A 23 -6.46 10.82 13.38
CA SER A 23 -6.91 9.45 13.06
C SER A 23 -7.32 9.30 11.60
N ALA A 24 -7.92 10.32 10.99
CA ALA A 24 -8.22 10.35 9.56
C ALA A 24 -6.93 10.36 8.72
N VAL A 25 -5.94 11.18 9.09
CA VAL A 25 -4.61 11.18 8.47
C VAL A 25 -3.92 9.85 8.69
N GLN A 26 -3.94 9.28 9.90
CA GLN A 26 -3.31 7.99 10.21
C GLN A 26 -3.95 6.84 9.44
N CYS A 27 -5.27 6.82 9.27
CA CYS A 27 -5.96 5.79 8.51
C CYS A 27 -5.68 5.95 7.01
N ALA A 28 -5.79 7.17 6.48
CA ALA A 28 -5.47 7.46 5.08
C ALA A 28 -4.01 7.18 4.74
N THR A 29 -3.10 7.51 5.64
CA THR A 29 -1.65 7.35 5.49
C THR A 29 -1.24 5.90 5.74
N GLY A 30 -1.78 5.24 6.75
CA GLY A 30 -1.51 3.83 7.08
C GLY A 30 -1.98 2.87 6.01
N VAL A 31 -3.17 3.09 5.42
CA VAL A 31 -3.65 2.29 4.28
C VAL A 31 -2.80 2.55 3.03
N ARG A 32 -2.45 3.82 2.74
CA ARG A 32 -1.56 4.14 1.60
C ARG A 32 -0.18 3.54 1.77
N PHE A 33 0.42 3.64 2.96
CA PHE A 33 1.69 3.00 3.26
C PHE A 33 1.57 1.49 3.15
N GLY A 34 0.51 0.87 3.69
CA GLY A 34 0.24 -0.56 3.56
C GLY A 34 0.18 -1.02 2.10
N LEU A 35 -0.50 -0.27 1.24
CA LEU A 35 -0.55 -0.55 -0.20
C LEU A 35 0.81 -0.38 -0.87
N ILE A 36 1.55 0.70 -0.57
CA ILE A 36 2.91 0.92 -1.10
C ILE A 36 3.83 -0.25 -0.70
N PHE A 37 3.79 -0.66 0.57
CA PHE A 37 4.56 -1.81 1.05
C PHE A 37 4.11 -3.09 0.37
N GLN A 38 2.81 -3.34 0.24
CA GLN A 38 2.28 -4.51 -0.45
C GLN A 38 2.76 -4.57 -1.91
N HIS A 39 2.74 -3.45 -2.64
CA HIS A 39 3.25 -3.39 -4.00
C HIS A 39 4.77 -3.59 -4.05
N LEU A 40 5.52 -3.04 -3.10
CA LEU A 40 6.96 -3.23 -3.00
C LEU A 40 7.30 -4.70 -2.74
N PHE A 41 6.60 -5.34 -1.80
CA PHE A 41 6.76 -6.76 -1.49
C PHE A 41 6.34 -7.65 -2.66
N ALA A 42 5.24 -7.33 -3.35
CA ALA A 42 4.81 -8.06 -4.54
C ALA A 42 5.83 -7.95 -5.69
N MET A 43 6.40 -6.76 -5.89
CA MET A 43 7.46 -6.54 -6.88
C MET A 43 8.72 -7.31 -6.52
N VAL A 44 9.16 -7.24 -5.26
CA VAL A 44 10.33 -7.98 -4.76
C VAL A 44 10.10 -9.49 -4.83
N ALA A 45 8.93 -9.99 -4.40
CA ALA A 45 8.58 -11.40 -4.50
C ALA A 45 8.45 -11.86 -5.96
N GLY A 46 7.98 -11.02 -6.87
CA GLY A 46 7.92 -11.30 -8.31
C GLY A 46 9.31 -11.33 -8.96
N ILE A 47 10.23 -10.48 -8.53
CA ILE A 47 11.64 -10.50 -8.98
C ILE A 47 12.35 -11.73 -8.40
N LEU A 48 12.16 -12.04 -7.11
CA LEU A 48 12.69 -13.24 -6.48
C LEU A 48 12.10 -14.51 -7.08
N LEU A 49 10.80 -14.56 -7.35
CA LEU A 49 10.18 -15.66 -8.09
C LEU A 49 10.71 -15.71 -9.52
N GLY A 50 10.89 -14.59 -10.21
CA GLY A 50 11.50 -14.56 -11.55
C GLY A 50 12.93 -15.11 -11.55
N PHE A 51 13.71 -14.80 -10.51
CA PHE A 51 15.06 -15.33 -10.33
C PHE A 51 15.08 -16.79 -9.87
N ALA A 52 14.21 -17.17 -8.92
CA ALA A 52 14.13 -18.51 -8.34
C ALA A 52 13.47 -19.52 -9.29
N CYS A 53 12.57 -19.04 -10.15
CA CYS A 53 11.88 -19.83 -11.18
C CYS A 53 12.69 -19.93 -12.49
N SER A 54 13.98 -19.58 -12.42
CA SER A 54 15.02 -20.44 -12.97
C SER A 54 15.06 -20.58 -14.51
N TRP A 55 16.14 -21.19 -14.99
CA TRP A 55 16.29 -21.72 -16.34
C TRP A 55 15.07 -22.51 -16.85
N GLN A 56 14.18 -22.96 -15.96
CA GLN A 56 12.95 -23.73 -16.22
C GLN A 56 11.78 -22.86 -16.74
N LEU A 57 11.57 -21.62 -16.28
CA LEU A 57 10.53 -20.74 -16.87
C LEU A 57 10.90 -20.26 -18.27
N THR A 58 12.19 -20.02 -18.54
CA THR A 58 12.68 -19.76 -19.90
C THR A 58 12.36 -20.92 -20.83
N LEU A 59 12.54 -22.16 -20.36
CA LEU A 59 12.17 -23.36 -21.11
C LEU A 59 10.66 -23.46 -21.33
N LEU A 60 9.86 -23.12 -20.32
CA LEU A 60 8.40 -23.07 -20.42
C LEU A 60 7.95 -22.05 -21.49
N MET A 61 8.49 -20.83 -21.46
CA MET A 61 8.20 -19.81 -22.48
C MET A 61 8.60 -20.25 -23.89
N ILE A 62 9.75 -20.92 -24.06
CA ILE A 62 10.20 -21.44 -25.35
C ILE A 62 9.30 -22.57 -25.87
N VAL A 63 8.70 -23.39 -25.01
CA VAL A 63 7.77 -24.47 -25.41
C VAL A 63 6.36 -23.94 -25.69
N PHE A 64 5.89 -22.94 -24.93
CA PHE A 64 4.56 -22.35 -25.15
C PHE A 64 4.46 -21.55 -26.47
N LEU A 65 5.55 -20.89 -26.89
CA LEU A 65 5.57 -20.09 -28.12
C LEU A 65 5.21 -20.88 -29.40
N PRO A 66 5.85 -22.03 -29.72
CA PRO A 66 5.49 -22.85 -30.88
C PRO A 66 4.15 -23.57 -30.70
N LEU A 67 3.77 -23.93 -29.47
CA LEU A 67 2.53 -24.64 -29.18
C LEU A 67 1.29 -23.77 -29.43
N MET A 68 1.41 -22.45 -29.22
CA MET A 68 0.38 -21.47 -29.55
C MET A 68 0.34 -21.10 -31.04
N LEU A 69 1.46 -21.22 -31.76
CA LEU A 69 1.55 -20.91 -33.20
C LEU A 69 1.11 -22.05 -34.11
N PHE A 70 1.30 -23.30 -33.69
CA PHE A 70 0.91 -24.50 -34.43
C PHE A 70 -0.41 -25.14 -33.94
N GLY A 71 -0.99 -24.61 -32.85
CA GLY A 71 -2.27 -25.03 -32.28
C GLY A 71 -3.45 -24.18 -32.75
#